data_AF-A0A3S9ZQ39-F1
#
_entry.id   AF-A0A3S9ZQ39-F1
#
_cell.length_a   1.000
_cell.length_b   1.000
_cell.length_c   1.000
_cell.angle_alpha   90.00
_cell.angle_beta   90.00
_cell.angle_gamma   90.00
#
_symmetry.space_group_name_H-M   'P 1'
#
loop_
_entity.id
_entity.type
_entity.pdbx_description
1 polymer ?
#
loop_
_entity_poly.entity_id
_entity_poly.type
_entity_poly.pdbx_seq_one_letter_code
_entity_poly.pdbx_strand_id
1 'polypeptide(L)'
;MPPARGWHGPGGGQIGNLDPPTMWRATTVQACGLWPFAAGSGAPMTGVPLGQHLFTGATVCGDPLSWFTRAHYISNPSLFMLGMPGLGKSTLINRMLIGLAATGVVPLVLGDLKPDYADTVRALGGQIISIGRGAGGINILDPGAMGAAAVRIGGEAGRLLAAEAHGRVLNVVAALITIVRNRPMDDHEQSVLSAALHHLRERTPPGTAPLLPDLLRVLTEGPDRVRAVTLDRGDDTRYRDAVDPLHRSLLGILDGPLGDTFASETSTRIDLNATAVCIDISRIGEADTQLTAAAMLAAWSDGLGTVAASHALADAGLTPRRWFFTVLDELWRPLRAASGIVDRIDALTRLNRTLGLGDAKITHTLKDAEALGTDSDRAKARGFVERAGMVVVAGLPRQEMEELGRIVGLTRREIALVSSWSSPPGWAAHGDREEPPGRGRFLIKVGGRPGIPIQVAITDTERHLHDTNKRWVPNDRAAEHAAEHMRRLTEVNPNGGWNA
;
A
#
# COMPACT_ATOMS: atom_id res chain seq x y z
N MET A 1 -5.41 45.84 6.90
CA MET A 1 -6.18 45.09 7.91
C MET A 1 -5.42 45.13 9.22
N PRO A 2 -6.10 45.31 10.37
CA PRO A 2 -5.47 45.15 11.67
C PRO A 2 -4.91 43.72 11.84
N PRO A 3 -3.82 43.51 12.60
CA PRO A 3 -3.37 42.19 13.01
C PRO A 3 -4.47 41.46 13.80
N ALA A 4 -4.48 40.12 13.77
CA ALA A 4 -5.51 39.29 14.42
C ALA A 4 -5.70 39.56 15.92
N ARG A 5 -4.72 40.18 16.58
CA ARG A 5 -4.76 40.54 18.00
C ARG A 5 -4.95 42.04 18.25
N GLY A 6 -5.06 42.88 17.23
CA GLY A 6 -5.09 44.35 17.35
C GLY A 6 -3.75 45.02 17.02
N TRP A 7 -3.76 46.35 16.95
CA TRP A 7 -2.60 47.16 16.56
C TRP A 7 -1.58 47.29 17.69
N HIS A 8 -0.29 47.20 17.35
CA HIS A 8 0.77 47.58 18.27
C HIS A 8 0.92 49.11 18.31
N GLY A 9 0.98 49.69 19.51
CA GLY A 9 1.35 51.10 19.72
C GLY A 9 0.51 51.80 20.79
N PRO A 10 0.90 53.02 21.20
CA PRO A 10 0.13 53.84 22.13
C PRO A 10 -1.28 54.10 21.58
N GLY A 11 -2.31 53.74 22.34
CA GLY A 11 -3.72 53.83 21.91
C GLY A 11 -4.24 52.60 21.13
N GLY A 12 -3.39 51.61 20.86
CA GLY A 12 -3.79 50.29 20.37
C GLY A 12 -4.03 49.30 21.52
N GLY A 13 -5.09 48.50 21.42
CA GLY A 13 -5.37 47.40 22.34
C GLY A 13 -5.01 46.07 21.71
N GLN A 14 -4.21 45.25 22.39
CA GLN A 14 -4.04 43.85 22.05
C GLN A 14 -4.83 42.93 22.97
N ILE A 15 -5.50 41.95 22.37
CA ILE A 15 -6.14 40.87 23.12
C ILE A 15 -5.10 39.77 23.36
N GLY A 16 -4.81 39.50 24.64
CA GLY A 16 -3.79 38.53 25.07
C GLY A 16 -4.15 37.08 24.71
N ASN A 17 -5.42 36.70 24.92
CA ASN A 17 -5.98 35.41 24.53
C ASN A 17 -7.26 35.64 23.73
N LEU A 18 -7.29 35.16 22.50
CA LEU A 18 -8.49 35.16 21.67
C LEU A 18 -9.16 33.81 21.90
N ASP A 19 -10.24 33.78 22.67
CA ASP A 19 -11.03 32.56 22.78
C ASP A 19 -11.53 32.21 21.37
N PRO A 20 -11.30 30.97 20.89
CA PRO A 20 -11.83 30.59 19.60
C PRO A 20 -13.36 30.69 19.67
N PRO A 21 -14.01 31.38 18.71
CA PRO A 21 -15.45 31.48 18.71
C PRO A 21 -16.04 30.06 18.68
N THR A 22 -17.11 29.84 19.43
CA THR A 22 -17.80 28.54 19.40
C THR A 22 -18.23 28.24 17.97
N MET A 23 -17.65 27.19 17.39
CA MET A 23 -17.95 26.79 16.02
C MET A 23 -19.22 25.95 16.01
N TRP A 24 -20.29 26.50 15.46
CA TRP A 24 -21.55 25.80 15.23
C TRP A 24 -21.63 25.34 13.78
N ARG A 25 -22.03 24.09 13.55
CA ARG A 25 -22.28 23.55 12.21
C ARG A 25 -23.75 23.23 12.05
N ALA A 26 -24.34 23.74 10.98
CA ALA A 26 -25.71 23.46 10.57
C ALA A 26 -25.75 23.42 9.03
N THR A 27 -26.66 22.64 8.46
CA THR A 27 -26.87 22.68 7.01
C THR A 27 -27.47 24.03 6.62
N THR A 28 -27.38 24.42 5.35
CA THR A 28 -28.06 25.64 4.84
C THR A 28 -29.58 25.56 5.02
N VAL A 29 -30.14 24.35 5.12
CA VAL A 29 -31.53 24.09 5.48
C VAL A 29 -31.83 24.44 6.95
N GLN A 30 -30.86 24.25 7.85
CA GLN A 30 -31.04 24.44 9.29
C GLN A 30 -30.66 25.84 9.78
N ALA A 31 -29.67 26.50 9.17
CA ALA A 31 -29.15 27.80 9.62
C ALA A 31 -29.40 28.96 8.64
N CYS A 32 -30.55 28.92 7.95
CA CYS A 32 -31.06 29.92 7.01
C CYS A 32 -30.48 31.34 7.22
N GLY A 33 -29.42 31.71 6.48
CA GLY A 33 -29.04 33.12 6.27
C GLY A 33 -27.87 33.73 7.05
N LEU A 34 -26.87 32.97 7.54
CA LEU A 34 -25.63 33.56 8.09
C LEU A 34 -24.46 33.50 7.09
N TRP A 35 -24.06 34.64 6.51
CA TRP A 35 -22.88 34.74 5.61
C TRP A 35 -22.20 36.12 5.65
N PRO A 36 -21.20 36.38 6.55
CA PRO A 36 -20.48 37.65 6.51
C PRO A 36 -19.04 37.60 5.96
N PHE A 37 -18.42 36.44 5.68
CA PHE A 37 -17.05 36.43 5.12
C PHE A 37 -16.85 35.32 4.08
N ALA A 38 -16.88 35.70 2.80
CA ALA A 38 -16.44 34.87 1.69
C ALA A 38 -14.92 34.67 1.78
N ALA A 39 -14.46 33.69 2.56
CA ALA A 39 -13.11 33.19 2.42
C ALA A 39 -12.97 32.52 1.05
N GLY A 40 -11.99 32.97 0.26
CA GLY A 40 -11.76 32.55 -1.12
C GLY A 40 -11.67 31.03 -1.29
N SER A 41 -12.34 30.54 -2.35
CA SER A 41 -12.54 29.16 -2.78
C SER A 41 -12.95 28.19 -1.67
N GLY A 42 -14.21 27.74 -1.71
CA GLY A 42 -14.70 26.70 -0.81
C GLY A 42 -13.79 25.46 -0.82
N ALA A 43 -13.61 24.86 0.35
CA ALA A 43 -12.96 23.56 0.45
C ALA A 43 -13.71 22.54 -0.43
N PRO A 44 -12.99 21.61 -1.09
CA PRO A 44 -13.65 20.59 -1.88
C PRO A 44 -14.57 19.75 -0.98
N MET A 45 -15.82 19.60 -1.40
CA MET A 45 -16.86 18.87 -0.65
C MET A 45 -17.23 17.52 -1.29
N THR A 46 -16.54 17.14 -2.37
CA THR A 46 -16.77 15.88 -3.08
C THR A 46 -15.80 14.80 -2.59
N GLY A 47 -16.34 13.64 -2.22
CA GLY A 47 -15.57 12.46 -1.81
C GLY A 47 -15.70 12.15 -0.32
N VAL A 48 -14.77 11.36 0.21
CA VAL A 48 -14.75 11.00 1.63
C VAL A 48 -14.49 12.21 2.52
N PRO A 49 -15.27 12.46 3.60
CA PRO A 49 -15.00 13.55 4.53
C PRO A 49 -13.69 13.29 5.29
N LEU A 50 -12.64 14.05 4.97
CA LEU A 50 -11.30 13.85 5.53
C LEU A 50 -11.10 14.59 6.86
N GLY A 51 -11.67 15.80 6.97
CA GLY A 51 -11.46 16.63 8.15
C GLY A 51 -11.80 18.09 7.91
N GLN A 52 -11.11 18.99 8.63
CA GLN A 52 -11.32 20.43 8.56
C GLN A 52 -10.12 21.15 7.98
N HIS A 53 -10.38 22.17 7.17
CA HIS A 53 -9.35 23.03 6.61
C HIS A 53 -8.73 23.89 7.71
N LEU A 54 -7.40 23.87 7.85
CA LEU A 54 -6.70 24.47 9.01
C LEU A 54 -6.97 25.97 9.18
N PHE A 55 -7.19 26.71 8.10
CA PHE A 55 -7.35 28.16 8.16
C PHE A 55 -8.80 28.62 8.22
N THR A 56 -9.74 27.81 7.74
CA THR A 56 -11.14 28.24 7.55
C THR A 56 -12.12 27.42 8.38
N GLY A 57 -11.70 26.29 8.94
CA GLY A 57 -12.58 25.34 9.63
C GLY A 57 -13.56 24.61 8.71
N ALA A 58 -13.57 24.94 7.40
CA ALA A 58 -14.47 24.31 6.44
C ALA A 58 -14.18 22.81 6.34
N THR A 59 -15.22 22.00 6.19
CA THR A 59 -15.04 20.56 5.94
C THR A 59 -14.34 20.36 4.61
N VAL A 60 -13.37 19.44 4.58
CA VAL A 60 -12.69 19.02 3.36
C VAL A 60 -13.04 17.56 3.12
N CYS A 61 -13.62 17.30 1.95
CA CYS A 61 -13.86 15.97 1.45
C CYS A 61 -12.94 15.70 0.26
N GLY A 62 -12.39 14.49 0.20
CA GLY A 62 -11.62 14.07 -0.94
C GLY A 62 -11.08 12.67 -0.85
N ASP A 63 -10.92 12.09 -2.02
CA ASP A 63 -10.28 10.81 -2.25
C ASP A 63 -9.94 10.76 -3.76
N PRO A 64 -8.92 9.98 -4.17
CA PRO A 64 -8.48 10.00 -5.56
C PRO A 64 -9.57 9.56 -6.55
N LEU A 65 -10.47 8.66 -6.16
CA LEU A 65 -11.53 8.17 -7.04
C LEU A 65 -12.60 9.23 -7.28
N SER A 66 -13.15 9.82 -6.23
CA SER A 66 -14.19 10.85 -6.32
C SER A 66 -13.66 12.12 -6.98
N TRP A 67 -12.41 12.50 -6.70
CA TRP A 67 -11.79 13.66 -7.34
C TRP A 67 -11.49 13.44 -8.82
N PHE A 68 -11.24 12.20 -9.24
CA PHE A 68 -11.07 11.85 -10.65
C PHE A 68 -12.42 11.73 -11.38
N THR A 69 -13.34 10.93 -10.82
CA THR A 69 -14.57 10.50 -11.50
C THR A 69 -15.72 11.49 -11.38
N ARG A 70 -15.87 12.17 -10.24
CA ARG A 70 -17.03 13.04 -9.95
C ARG A 70 -16.68 14.52 -10.01
N ALA A 71 -15.55 14.91 -9.42
CA ALA A 71 -15.17 16.31 -9.31
C ALA A 71 -14.25 16.80 -10.44
N HIS A 72 -13.59 15.88 -11.15
CA HIS A 72 -12.61 16.17 -12.19
C HIS A 72 -11.51 17.16 -11.75
N TYR A 73 -11.07 17.04 -10.50
CA TYR A 73 -9.97 17.85 -9.94
C TYR A 73 -8.61 17.29 -10.30
N ILE A 74 -8.52 15.99 -10.56
CA ILE A 74 -7.29 15.27 -10.91
C ILE A 74 -7.50 14.49 -12.21
N SER A 75 -6.44 14.32 -12.99
CA SER A 75 -6.44 13.59 -14.28
C SER A 75 -6.10 12.11 -14.16
N ASN A 76 -5.69 11.66 -12.97
CA ASN A 76 -5.31 10.29 -12.69
C ASN A 76 -5.79 9.96 -11.26
N PRO A 77 -6.51 8.85 -11.01
CA PRO A 77 -7.02 8.49 -9.69
C PRO A 77 -5.93 7.91 -8.76
N SER A 78 -4.82 8.63 -8.60
CA SER A 78 -3.70 8.20 -7.76
C SER A 78 -3.37 9.21 -6.66
N LEU A 79 -2.98 8.67 -5.51
CA LEU A 79 -2.55 9.39 -4.32
C LEU A 79 -1.11 8.97 -4.00
N PHE A 80 -0.24 9.95 -3.79
CA PHE A 80 1.10 9.73 -3.26
C PHE A 80 1.23 10.39 -1.88
N MET A 81 1.51 9.60 -0.85
CA MET A 81 1.60 10.07 0.53
C MET A 81 3.04 10.04 1.04
N LEU A 82 3.46 11.16 1.62
CA LEU A 82 4.76 11.35 2.27
C LEU A 82 4.57 11.83 3.70
N GLY A 83 5.47 11.44 4.60
CA GLY A 83 5.43 11.95 5.97
C GLY A 83 6.16 11.07 6.97
N MET A 84 6.72 11.68 8.01
CA MET A 84 7.40 10.96 9.07
C MET A 84 6.50 9.90 9.75
N PRO A 85 7.09 8.83 10.31
CA PRO A 85 6.35 7.86 11.12
C PRO A 85 5.57 8.52 12.26
N GLY A 86 4.40 7.97 12.61
CA GLY A 86 3.61 8.44 13.76
C GLY A 86 2.75 9.69 13.54
N LEU A 87 2.74 10.30 12.35
CA LEU A 87 1.94 11.51 12.05
C LEU A 87 0.51 11.23 11.57
N GLY A 88 0.06 9.97 11.55
CA GLY A 88 -1.32 9.59 11.22
C GLY A 88 -1.58 9.26 9.75
N LYS A 89 -0.54 8.92 8.97
CA LYS A 89 -0.68 8.49 7.56
C LYS A 89 -1.70 7.36 7.38
N SER A 90 -1.51 6.25 8.11
CA SER A 90 -2.42 5.10 8.08
C SER A 90 -3.83 5.49 8.52
N THR A 91 -3.99 6.42 9.46
CA THR A 91 -5.29 6.96 9.90
C THR A 91 -6.03 7.68 8.78
N LEU A 92 -5.35 8.55 8.02
CA LEU A 92 -5.98 9.24 6.89
C LEU A 92 -6.37 8.26 5.78
N ILE A 93 -5.52 7.26 5.51
CA ILE A 93 -5.83 6.24 4.50
C ILE A 93 -7.00 5.37 4.96
N ASN A 94 -7.02 4.90 6.22
CA ASN A 94 -8.15 4.16 6.78
C ASN A 94 -9.46 4.95 6.70
N ARG A 95 -9.43 6.25 6.97
CA ARG A 95 -10.58 7.14 6.77
C ARG A 95 -11.09 7.08 5.33
N MET A 96 -10.18 7.14 4.35
CA MET A 96 -10.52 6.95 2.93
C MET A 96 -11.08 5.54 2.65
N LEU A 97 -10.48 4.47 3.20
CA LEU A 97 -10.97 3.10 3.02
C LEU A 97 -12.41 2.94 3.50
N ILE A 98 -12.72 3.43 4.71
CA ILE A 98 -14.05 3.35 5.31
C ILE A 98 -15.06 4.13 4.46
N GLY A 99 -14.73 5.38 4.11
CA GLY A 99 -15.62 6.21 3.31
C GLY A 99 -15.86 5.67 1.90
N LEU A 100 -14.82 5.11 1.26
CA LEU A 100 -14.92 4.50 -0.07
C LEU A 100 -15.72 3.20 -0.04
N ALA A 101 -15.49 2.33 0.95
CA ALA A 101 -16.26 1.11 1.18
C ALA A 101 -17.76 1.40 1.32
N ALA A 102 -18.12 2.44 2.07
CA ALA A 102 -19.51 2.88 2.23
C ALA A 102 -20.17 3.34 0.91
N THR A 103 -19.39 3.66 -0.12
CA THR A 103 -19.89 4.04 -1.46
C THR A 103 -19.83 2.91 -2.49
N GLY A 104 -19.50 1.69 -2.07
CA GLY A 104 -19.41 0.51 -2.94
C GLY A 104 -18.07 0.33 -3.67
N VAL A 105 -17.05 1.11 -3.29
CA VAL A 105 -15.67 0.90 -3.76
C VAL A 105 -15.00 -0.15 -2.86
N VAL A 106 -14.34 -1.15 -3.44
CA VAL A 106 -13.68 -2.23 -2.69
C VAL A 106 -12.24 -1.83 -2.32
N PRO A 107 -11.91 -1.66 -1.03
CA PRO A 107 -10.53 -1.43 -0.59
C PRO A 107 -9.66 -2.67 -0.74
N LEU A 108 -8.45 -2.51 -1.23
CA LEU A 108 -7.45 -3.58 -1.38
C LEU A 108 -6.11 -3.12 -0.77
N VAL A 109 -5.79 -3.59 0.42
CA VAL A 109 -4.51 -3.31 1.08
C VAL A 109 -3.54 -4.42 0.74
N LEU A 110 -2.50 -4.11 -0.04
CA LEU A 110 -1.60 -5.09 -0.61
C LEU A 110 -0.24 -5.00 0.08
N GLY A 111 -0.02 -5.82 1.12
CA GLY A 111 1.22 -5.84 1.90
C GLY A 111 1.18 -4.97 3.15
N ASP A 112 0.28 -5.28 4.07
CA ASP A 112 0.17 -4.65 5.39
C ASP A 112 1.30 -5.16 6.31
N LEU A 113 2.39 -4.40 6.43
CA LEU A 113 3.59 -4.81 7.20
C LEU A 113 3.45 -4.56 8.70
N LYS A 114 2.79 -3.47 9.06
CA LYS A 114 2.40 -3.15 10.43
C LYS A 114 0.90 -3.17 10.40
N PRO A 115 0.21 -4.05 11.14
CA PRO A 115 -1.22 -4.35 10.95
C PRO A 115 -2.12 -3.14 11.30
N ASP A 116 -1.99 -2.07 10.53
CA ASP A 116 -2.61 -0.77 10.65
C ASP A 116 -3.95 -0.77 9.90
N TYR A 117 -4.10 -1.67 8.93
CA TYR A 117 -5.27 -1.77 8.07
C TYR A 117 -6.08 -3.04 8.32
N ALA A 118 -5.44 -4.13 8.76
CA ALA A 118 -6.10 -5.41 9.01
C ALA A 118 -7.33 -5.30 9.92
N ASP A 119 -7.26 -4.48 10.98
CA ASP A 119 -8.40 -4.27 11.88
C ASP A 119 -9.55 -3.49 11.22
N THR A 120 -9.23 -2.47 10.42
CA THR A 120 -10.21 -1.73 9.62
C THR A 120 -10.90 -2.65 8.63
N VAL A 121 -10.15 -3.48 7.90
CA VAL A 121 -10.71 -4.43 6.94
C VAL A 121 -11.60 -5.46 7.63
N ARG A 122 -11.20 -5.97 8.80
CA ARG A 122 -12.04 -6.88 9.59
C ARG A 122 -13.33 -6.20 10.05
N ALA A 123 -13.27 -4.94 10.47
CA ALA A 123 -14.44 -4.16 10.86
C ALA A 123 -15.41 -3.88 9.69
N LEU A 124 -14.88 -3.80 8.46
CA LEU A 124 -15.67 -3.69 7.22
C LEU A 124 -16.26 -5.04 6.78
N GLY A 125 -16.06 -6.13 7.52
CA GLY A 125 -16.46 -7.48 7.13
C GLY A 125 -15.63 -8.07 5.98
N GLY A 126 -14.43 -7.53 5.77
CA GLY A 126 -13.54 -7.91 4.68
C GLY A 126 -12.66 -9.12 4.98
N GLN A 127 -11.93 -9.55 3.96
CA GLN A 127 -11.02 -10.69 3.98
C GLN A 127 -9.63 -10.28 4.46
N ILE A 128 -9.05 -11.05 5.39
CA ILE A 128 -7.64 -10.94 5.78
C ILE A 128 -6.88 -12.16 5.28
N ILE A 129 -5.82 -11.95 4.51
CA ILE A 129 -4.96 -13.00 3.96
C ILE A 129 -3.59 -12.86 4.61
N SER A 130 -3.21 -13.81 5.46
CA SER A 130 -1.91 -13.79 6.13
C SER A 130 -0.84 -14.48 5.31
N ILE A 131 0.30 -13.83 5.15
CA ILE A 131 1.49 -14.38 4.47
C ILE A 131 2.68 -14.30 5.39
N GLY A 132 3.49 -15.34 5.37
CA GLY A 132 4.74 -15.42 6.11
C GLY A 132 5.07 -16.86 6.46
N ARG A 133 6.24 -17.07 7.06
CA ARG A 133 6.71 -18.39 7.46
C ARG A 133 5.71 -19.07 8.39
N GLY A 134 5.22 -20.24 8.00
CA GLY A 134 4.23 -21.02 8.74
C GLY A 134 2.83 -20.39 8.84
N ALA A 135 2.56 -19.28 8.14
CA ALA A 135 1.28 -18.59 8.17
C ALA A 135 0.45 -18.79 6.89
N GLY A 136 1.12 -18.78 5.74
CA GLY A 136 0.51 -18.88 4.43
C GLY A 136 1.51 -18.56 3.32
N GLY A 137 1.38 -19.24 2.19
CA GLY A 137 2.19 -19.03 0.99
C GLY A 137 1.39 -18.41 -0.17
N ILE A 138 2.13 -17.80 -1.10
CA ILE A 138 1.64 -17.36 -2.41
C ILE A 138 2.39 -18.11 -3.49
N ASN A 139 1.67 -18.82 -4.37
CA ASN A 139 2.24 -19.35 -5.58
C ASN A 139 2.32 -18.24 -6.65
N ILE A 140 3.53 -17.78 -6.95
CA ILE A 140 3.75 -16.73 -7.97
C ILE A 140 3.59 -17.19 -9.42
N LEU A 141 3.56 -18.51 -9.66
CA LEU A 141 3.26 -19.08 -10.97
C LEU A 141 1.77 -19.27 -11.21
N ASP A 142 0.95 -19.09 -10.18
CA ASP A 142 -0.50 -19.16 -10.29
C ASP A 142 -1.02 -17.97 -11.12
N PRO A 143 -1.72 -18.21 -12.24
CA PRO A 143 -2.34 -17.12 -13.01
C PRO A 143 -3.49 -16.43 -12.26
N GLY A 144 -3.89 -16.95 -11.09
CA GLY A 144 -4.79 -16.32 -10.16
C GLY A 144 -6.19 -16.08 -10.74
N ALA A 145 -6.82 -14.99 -10.28
CA ALA A 145 -8.13 -14.59 -10.76
C ALA A 145 -8.14 -14.30 -12.28
N MET A 146 -7.03 -13.84 -12.86
CA MET A 146 -6.94 -13.57 -14.31
C MET A 146 -7.03 -14.85 -15.13
N GLY A 147 -6.34 -15.92 -14.70
CA GLY A 147 -6.43 -17.23 -15.35
C GLY A 147 -7.86 -17.79 -15.31
N ALA A 148 -8.50 -17.74 -14.14
CA ALA A 148 -9.90 -18.17 -13.99
C ALA A 148 -10.86 -17.33 -14.83
N ALA A 149 -10.68 -16.00 -14.86
CA ALA A 149 -11.48 -15.10 -15.69
C ALA A 149 -11.28 -15.37 -17.18
N ALA A 150 -10.05 -15.64 -17.62
CA ALA A 150 -9.75 -15.94 -19.02
C ALA A 150 -10.49 -17.17 -19.53
N VAL A 151 -10.53 -18.24 -18.72
CA VAL A 151 -11.30 -19.46 -19.02
C VAL A 151 -12.80 -19.15 -19.10
N ARG A 152 -13.31 -18.36 -18.15
CA ARG A 152 -14.74 -18.02 -18.08
C ARG A 152 -15.21 -17.11 -19.23
N ILE A 153 -14.35 -16.18 -19.67
CA ILE A 153 -14.63 -15.27 -20.80
C ILE A 153 -14.56 -16.04 -22.13
N GLY A 154 -13.52 -16.88 -22.31
CA GLY A 154 -13.31 -17.64 -23.55
C GLY A 154 -13.04 -16.76 -24.77
N GLY A 155 -12.98 -17.38 -25.96
CA GLY A 155 -12.77 -16.67 -27.23
C GLY A 155 -11.47 -15.87 -27.30
N GLU A 156 -11.46 -14.81 -28.11
CA GLU A 156 -10.27 -13.95 -28.27
C GLU A 156 -9.96 -13.14 -27.01
N ALA A 157 -10.98 -12.58 -26.36
CA ALA A 157 -10.80 -11.81 -25.13
C ALA A 157 -10.20 -12.64 -23.99
N GLY A 158 -10.63 -13.90 -23.83
CA GLY A 158 -10.04 -14.84 -22.88
C GLY A 158 -8.59 -15.18 -23.22
N ARG A 159 -8.25 -15.37 -24.51
CA ARG A 159 -6.85 -15.60 -24.93
C ARG A 159 -5.94 -14.41 -24.63
N LEU A 160 -6.40 -13.18 -24.87
CA LEU A 160 -5.67 -11.96 -24.55
C LEU A 160 -5.43 -11.83 -23.04
N LEU A 161 -6.46 -12.06 -22.22
CA LEU A 161 -6.34 -12.02 -20.77
C LEU A 161 -5.38 -13.10 -20.22
N ALA A 162 -5.41 -14.31 -20.79
CA ALA A 162 -4.48 -15.37 -20.42
C ALA A 162 -3.02 -15.03 -20.80
N ALA A 163 -2.81 -14.35 -21.93
CA ALA A 163 -1.49 -13.86 -22.33
C ALA A 163 -0.99 -12.74 -21.39
N GLU A 164 -1.89 -11.85 -20.97
CA GLU A 164 -1.56 -10.81 -19.98
C GLU A 164 -1.20 -11.41 -18.62
N ALA A 165 -1.99 -12.37 -18.13
CA ALA A 165 -1.71 -13.09 -16.89
C ALA A 165 -0.32 -13.75 -16.94
N HIS A 166 0.02 -14.35 -18.08
CA HIS A 166 1.33 -14.96 -18.29
C HIS A 166 2.49 -13.94 -18.26
N GLY A 167 2.33 -12.78 -18.90
CA GLY A 167 3.31 -11.70 -18.82
C GLY A 167 3.51 -11.18 -17.39
N ARG A 168 2.44 -11.18 -16.59
CA ARG A 168 2.47 -10.82 -15.17
C ARG A 168 3.27 -11.82 -14.33
N VAL A 169 3.04 -13.12 -14.52
CA VAL A 169 3.81 -14.19 -13.89
C VAL A 169 5.29 -14.05 -14.23
N LEU A 170 5.63 -13.87 -15.51
CA LEU A 170 7.01 -13.66 -15.95
C LEU A 170 7.65 -12.45 -15.22
N ASN A 171 6.94 -11.33 -15.15
CA ASN A 171 7.45 -10.11 -14.50
C ASN A 171 7.74 -10.31 -13.01
N VAL A 172 6.88 -11.04 -12.29
CA VAL A 172 7.05 -11.32 -10.85
C VAL A 172 8.17 -12.32 -10.60
N VAL A 173 8.22 -13.43 -11.34
CA VAL A 173 9.30 -14.42 -11.21
C VAL A 173 10.65 -13.76 -11.43
N ALA A 174 10.75 -12.95 -12.48
CA ALA A 174 11.97 -12.21 -12.79
C ALA A 174 12.30 -11.15 -11.72
N ALA A 175 11.30 -10.54 -11.09
CA ALA A 175 11.51 -9.65 -9.95
C ALA A 175 12.08 -10.41 -8.74
N LEU A 176 11.51 -11.58 -8.40
CA LEU A 176 12.00 -12.40 -7.29
C LEU A 176 13.44 -12.87 -7.53
N ILE A 177 13.74 -13.33 -8.74
CA ILE A 177 15.11 -13.71 -9.12
C ILE A 177 16.05 -12.53 -8.93
N THR A 178 15.67 -11.33 -9.38
CA THR A 178 16.45 -10.09 -9.22
C THR A 178 16.69 -9.75 -7.74
N ILE A 179 15.70 -9.92 -6.86
CA ILE A 179 15.81 -9.70 -5.41
C ILE A 179 16.79 -10.69 -4.77
N VAL A 180 16.66 -11.99 -5.06
CA VAL A 180 17.50 -13.03 -4.44
C VAL A 180 18.95 -12.85 -4.85
N ARG A 181 19.20 -12.56 -6.14
CA ARG A 181 20.56 -12.41 -6.68
C ARG A 181 21.16 -11.02 -6.49
N ASN A 182 20.37 -10.03 -6.10
CA ASN A 182 20.73 -8.61 -6.00
C ASN A 182 21.41 -8.03 -7.26
N ARG A 183 21.03 -8.53 -8.44
CA ARG A 183 21.50 -8.05 -9.75
C ARG A 183 20.39 -8.26 -10.80
N PRO A 184 20.24 -7.38 -11.80
CA PRO A 184 19.20 -7.53 -12.83
C PRO A 184 19.44 -8.81 -13.64
N MET A 185 18.37 -9.42 -14.15
CA MET A 185 18.43 -10.54 -15.11
C MET A 185 18.99 -10.10 -16.46
N ASP A 186 19.74 -10.98 -17.11
CA ASP A 186 20.22 -10.76 -18.48
C ASP A 186 19.10 -11.03 -19.49
N ASP A 187 19.12 -10.35 -20.65
CA ASP A 187 18.10 -10.49 -21.71
C ASP A 187 17.92 -11.96 -22.17
N HIS A 188 19.04 -12.69 -22.17
CA HIS A 188 19.06 -14.12 -22.46
C HIS A 188 18.31 -14.95 -21.41
N GLU A 189 18.59 -14.72 -20.12
CA GLU A 189 17.91 -15.40 -19.02
C GLU A 189 16.40 -15.12 -19.04
N GLN A 190 16.01 -13.89 -19.39
CA GLN A 190 14.61 -13.52 -19.55
C GLN A 190 13.93 -14.27 -20.71
N SER A 191 14.64 -14.48 -21.81
CA SER A 191 14.16 -15.27 -22.95
C SER A 191 13.98 -16.75 -22.60
N VAL A 192 14.95 -17.33 -21.88
CA VAL A 192 14.88 -18.70 -21.34
C VAL A 192 13.70 -18.85 -20.39
N LEU A 193 13.55 -17.93 -19.43
CA LEU A 193 12.46 -17.94 -18.47
C LEU A 193 11.09 -17.85 -19.16
N SER A 194 10.96 -16.95 -20.15
CA SER A 194 9.74 -16.82 -20.96
C SER A 194 9.40 -18.14 -21.68
N ALA A 195 10.38 -18.74 -22.36
CA ALA A 195 10.20 -20.02 -23.06
C ALA A 195 9.81 -21.16 -22.10
N ALA A 196 10.43 -21.22 -20.93
CA ALA A 196 10.16 -22.23 -19.90
C ALA A 196 8.77 -22.08 -19.30
N LEU A 197 8.34 -20.85 -18.96
CA LEU A 197 6.99 -20.60 -18.46
C LEU A 197 5.93 -20.92 -19.53
N HIS A 198 6.20 -20.63 -20.80
CA HIS A 198 5.27 -20.93 -21.89
C HIS A 198 5.12 -22.45 -22.08
N HIS A 199 6.23 -23.18 -22.00
CA HIS A 199 6.28 -24.64 -22.04
C HIS A 199 5.48 -25.26 -20.88
N LEU A 200 5.70 -24.73 -19.67
CA LEU A 200 5.07 -25.18 -18.44
C LEU A 200 3.55 -24.98 -18.50
N ARG A 201 3.09 -23.81 -18.94
CA ARG A 201 1.66 -23.49 -19.08
C ARG A 201 0.95 -24.45 -20.04
N GLU A 202 1.53 -24.76 -21.19
CA GLU A 202 0.94 -25.66 -22.19
C GLU A 202 0.73 -27.09 -21.68
N ARG A 203 1.55 -27.52 -20.72
CA ARG A 203 1.50 -28.85 -20.11
C ARG A 203 0.75 -28.89 -18.78
N THR A 204 0.45 -27.74 -18.20
CA THR A 204 -0.28 -27.66 -16.95
C THR A 204 -1.77 -27.87 -17.23
N PRO A 205 -2.42 -28.88 -16.62
CA PRO A 205 -3.84 -29.10 -16.78
C PRO A 205 -4.66 -27.85 -16.42
N PRO A 206 -5.76 -27.56 -17.14
CA PRO A 206 -6.67 -26.50 -16.75
C PRO A 206 -7.14 -26.65 -15.30
N GLY A 207 -7.13 -25.56 -14.54
CA GLY A 207 -7.53 -25.57 -13.13
C GLY A 207 -6.44 -25.96 -12.13
N THR A 208 -5.24 -26.30 -12.61
CA THR A 208 -4.05 -26.48 -11.77
C THR A 208 -3.06 -25.35 -11.99
N ALA A 209 -2.37 -24.94 -10.93
CA ALA A 209 -1.30 -23.94 -11.01
C ALA A 209 0.04 -24.66 -10.85
N PRO A 210 1.02 -24.41 -11.75
CA PRO A 210 2.33 -25.02 -11.60
C PRO A 210 3.07 -24.39 -10.42
N LEU A 211 4.06 -25.09 -9.86
CA LEU A 211 4.88 -24.60 -8.75
C LEU A 211 6.31 -24.29 -9.23
N LEU A 212 7.06 -23.51 -8.45
CA LEU A 212 8.46 -23.22 -8.75
C LEU A 212 9.35 -24.47 -8.99
N PRO A 213 9.16 -25.59 -8.27
CA PRO A 213 9.85 -26.85 -8.59
C PRO A 213 9.54 -27.39 -9.99
N ASP A 214 8.35 -27.15 -10.54
CA ASP A 214 8.02 -27.55 -11.91
C ASP A 214 8.80 -26.73 -12.94
N LEU A 215 8.99 -25.43 -12.66
CA LEU A 215 9.83 -24.59 -13.51
C LEU A 215 11.30 -25.07 -13.50
N LEU A 216 11.82 -25.45 -12.34
CA LEU A 216 13.16 -26.06 -12.23
C LEU A 216 13.28 -27.36 -13.03
N ARG A 217 12.26 -28.20 -12.96
CA ARG A 217 12.20 -29.44 -13.74
C ARG A 217 12.22 -29.18 -15.24
N VAL A 218 11.47 -28.19 -15.73
CA VAL A 218 11.51 -27.78 -17.15
C VAL A 218 12.91 -27.33 -17.58
N LEU A 219 13.60 -26.56 -16.74
CA LEU A 219 14.99 -26.14 -17.02
C LEU A 219 15.96 -27.32 -17.02
N THR A 220 15.73 -28.32 -16.17
CA THR A 220 16.56 -29.53 -16.09
C THR A 220 16.34 -30.46 -17.29
N GLU A 221 15.09 -30.67 -17.69
CA GLU A 221 14.73 -31.50 -18.85
C GLU A 221 15.21 -30.90 -20.17
N GLY A 222 15.22 -29.56 -20.27
CA GLY A 222 15.68 -28.84 -21.45
C GLY A 222 14.91 -29.21 -22.72
N PRO A 223 13.60 -28.97 -22.79
CA PRO A 223 12.81 -29.25 -23.98
C PRO A 223 13.20 -28.33 -25.16
N ASP A 224 12.91 -28.75 -26.39
CA ASP A 224 13.28 -28.05 -27.63
C ASP A 224 12.92 -26.55 -27.63
N ARG A 225 11.75 -26.19 -27.06
CA ARG A 225 11.32 -24.78 -26.94
C ARG A 225 12.31 -23.94 -26.13
N VAL A 226 12.84 -24.49 -25.04
CA VAL A 226 13.78 -23.81 -24.14
C VAL A 226 15.19 -23.85 -24.74
N ARG A 227 15.60 -24.97 -25.34
CA ARG A 227 16.88 -25.07 -26.06
C ARG A 227 16.99 -24.13 -27.26
N ALA A 228 15.88 -23.90 -27.97
CA ALA A 228 15.86 -23.01 -29.13
C ALA A 228 16.30 -21.58 -28.79
N VAL A 229 16.02 -21.09 -27.57
CA VAL A 229 16.40 -19.74 -27.13
C VAL A 229 17.79 -19.69 -26.50
N THR A 230 18.37 -20.82 -26.10
CA THR A 230 19.75 -20.88 -25.60
C THR A 230 20.80 -20.86 -26.72
N LEU A 231 20.36 -21.08 -27.97
CA LEU A 231 21.26 -21.24 -29.13
C LEU A 231 22.34 -22.31 -28.88
N ASP A 232 21.93 -23.42 -28.23
CA ASP A 232 22.84 -24.51 -27.84
C ASP A 232 23.48 -25.24 -29.04
N ARG A 233 22.83 -25.17 -30.22
CA ARG A 233 23.23 -25.85 -31.46
C ARG A 233 23.38 -27.37 -31.27
N GLY A 234 22.56 -27.94 -30.39
CA GLY A 234 22.61 -29.36 -30.03
C GLY A 234 23.73 -29.74 -29.06
N ASP A 235 24.49 -28.77 -28.52
CA ASP A 235 25.47 -29.02 -27.47
C ASP A 235 24.85 -28.86 -26.08
N ASP A 236 24.68 -29.98 -25.40
CA ASP A 236 24.08 -30.05 -24.07
C ASP A 236 24.88 -29.31 -22.99
N THR A 237 26.20 -29.16 -23.17
CA THR A 237 27.05 -28.37 -22.26
C THR A 237 26.71 -26.89 -22.37
N ARG A 238 26.54 -26.39 -23.61
CA ARG A 238 26.17 -25.00 -23.86
C ARG A 238 24.77 -24.68 -23.35
N TYR A 239 23.85 -25.63 -23.44
CA TYR A 239 22.54 -25.50 -22.81
C TYR A 239 22.68 -25.32 -21.29
N ARG A 240 23.41 -26.21 -20.62
CA ARG A 240 23.63 -26.12 -19.16
C ARG A 240 24.25 -24.80 -18.75
N ASP A 241 25.33 -24.38 -19.41
CA ASP A 241 26.01 -23.11 -19.12
C ASP A 241 25.06 -21.91 -19.23
N ALA A 242 24.14 -21.93 -20.20
CA ALA A 242 23.16 -20.87 -20.41
C ALA A 242 22.06 -20.82 -19.33
N VAL A 243 21.60 -21.98 -18.83
CA VAL A 243 20.47 -22.05 -17.88
C VAL A 243 20.90 -22.11 -16.41
N ASP A 244 22.13 -22.54 -16.14
CA ASP A 244 22.71 -22.70 -14.81
C ASP A 244 22.59 -21.45 -13.90
N PRO A 245 22.83 -20.21 -14.38
CA PRO A 245 22.64 -19.01 -13.57
C PRO A 245 21.18 -18.82 -13.09
N LEU A 246 20.22 -19.11 -13.97
CA LEU A 246 18.79 -19.08 -13.65
C LEU A 246 18.43 -20.22 -12.68
N HIS A 247 18.97 -21.41 -12.91
CA HIS A 247 18.78 -22.58 -12.06
C HIS A 247 19.24 -22.32 -10.63
N ARG A 248 20.46 -21.79 -10.45
CA ARG A 248 21.00 -21.39 -9.13
C ARG A 248 20.12 -20.35 -8.43
N SER A 249 19.59 -19.39 -9.18
CA SER A 249 18.73 -18.33 -8.63
C SER A 249 17.38 -18.90 -8.13
N LEU A 250 16.79 -19.83 -8.90
CA LEU A 250 15.53 -20.49 -8.53
C LEU A 250 15.71 -21.45 -7.34
N LEU A 251 16.82 -22.20 -7.28
CA LEU A 251 17.18 -22.98 -6.10
C LEU A 251 17.36 -22.08 -4.87
N GLY A 252 18.01 -20.92 -5.04
CA GLY A 252 18.12 -19.92 -3.97
C GLY A 252 16.78 -19.34 -3.49
N ILE A 253 15.74 -19.34 -4.33
CA ILE A 253 14.39 -18.98 -3.91
C ILE A 253 13.79 -20.11 -3.06
N LEU A 254 13.92 -21.37 -3.49
CA LEU A 254 13.32 -22.53 -2.83
C LEU A 254 14.01 -22.92 -1.52
N ASP A 255 15.34 -22.97 -1.51
CA ASP A 255 16.14 -23.42 -0.34
C ASP A 255 16.62 -22.24 0.52
N GLY A 256 16.39 -21.00 0.06
CA GLY A 256 16.87 -19.79 0.71
C GLY A 256 15.82 -19.08 1.58
N PRO A 257 16.03 -17.79 1.88
CA PRO A 257 15.20 -17.01 2.82
C PRO A 257 13.71 -16.91 2.43
N LEU A 258 13.38 -17.21 1.17
CA LEU A 258 12.06 -17.11 0.55
C LEU A 258 11.26 -18.43 0.58
N GLY A 259 11.94 -19.57 0.77
CA GLY A 259 11.47 -20.92 0.44
C GLY A 259 10.03 -21.25 0.78
N ASP A 260 9.74 -21.40 2.08
CA ASP A 260 8.42 -21.87 2.56
C ASP A 260 7.24 -21.01 2.07
N THR A 261 7.47 -19.72 1.82
CA THR A 261 6.41 -18.77 1.45
C THR A 261 6.06 -18.83 -0.04
N PHE A 262 7.02 -19.19 -0.90
CA PHE A 262 6.86 -19.19 -2.36
C PHE A 262 6.93 -20.57 -3.01
N ALA A 263 7.34 -21.59 -2.26
CA ALA A 263 7.41 -22.98 -2.73
C ALA A 263 6.08 -23.75 -2.59
N SER A 264 5.04 -23.12 -2.03
CA SER A 264 3.74 -23.74 -1.75
C SER A 264 2.63 -23.21 -2.66
N GLU A 265 1.52 -23.93 -2.72
CA GLU A 265 0.29 -23.43 -3.33
C GLU A 265 -0.21 -22.16 -2.63
N THR A 266 -0.94 -21.32 -3.38
CA THR A 266 -1.59 -20.13 -2.81
C THR A 266 -2.57 -20.55 -1.73
N SER A 267 -2.22 -20.26 -0.48
CA SER A 267 -2.95 -20.70 0.72
C SER A 267 -4.36 -20.12 0.81
N THR A 268 -4.56 -18.88 0.40
CA THR A 268 -5.86 -18.22 0.38
C THR A 268 -5.91 -17.27 -0.80
N ARG A 269 -6.87 -17.49 -1.71
CA ARG A 269 -7.10 -16.60 -2.86
C ARG A 269 -7.89 -15.37 -2.45
N ILE A 270 -7.66 -14.27 -3.16
CA ILE A 270 -8.45 -13.05 -3.00
C ILE A 270 -9.89 -13.31 -3.48
N ASP A 271 -10.85 -13.07 -2.60
CA ASP A 271 -12.27 -13.12 -2.95
C ASP A 271 -12.68 -11.80 -3.62
N LEU A 272 -13.06 -11.90 -4.90
CA LEU A 272 -13.59 -10.80 -5.70
C LEU A 272 -14.87 -10.18 -5.12
N ASN A 273 -15.58 -10.91 -4.26
CA ASN A 273 -16.82 -10.47 -3.65
C ASN A 273 -16.66 -9.85 -2.26
N ALA A 274 -15.47 -9.91 -1.66
CA ALA A 274 -15.21 -9.34 -0.36
C ALA A 274 -15.47 -7.81 -0.35
N THR A 275 -15.95 -7.29 0.78
CA THR A 275 -16.21 -5.85 0.98
C THR A 275 -14.91 -5.04 1.03
N ALA A 276 -13.84 -5.66 1.52
CA ALA A 276 -12.47 -5.16 1.54
C ALA A 276 -11.51 -6.35 1.64
N VAL A 277 -10.25 -6.17 1.22
CA VAL A 277 -9.21 -7.20 1.34
C VAL A 277 -7.96 -6.58 1.93
N CYS A 278 -7.33 -7.27 2.88
CA CYS A 278 -6.02 -6.94 3.40
C CYS A 278 -5.12 -8.16 3.29
N ILE A 279 -4.01 -8.01 2.58
CA ILE A 279 -2.92 -8.97 2.56
C ILE A 279 -1.94 -8.57 3.65
N ASP A 280 -2.00 -9.29 4.77
CA ASP A 280 -1.22 -9.08 5.99
C ASP A 280 0.12 -9.82 5.90
N ILE A 281 1.21 -9.06 5.88
CA ILE A 281 2.59 -9.57 5.85
C ILE A 281 3.35 -9.28 7.15
N SER A 282 2.64 -8.83 8.19
CA SER A 282 3.22 -8.42 9.48
C SER A 282 3.89 -9.56 10.26
N ARG A 283 3.68 -10.81 9.83
CA ARG A 283 4.35 -11.99 10.40
C ARG A 283 5.77 -12.19 9.89
N ILE A 284 6.17 -11.47 8.84
CA ILE A 284 7.54 -11.47 8.33
C ILE A 284 8.38 -10.57 9.24
N GLY A 285 9.51 -11.08 9.74
CA GLY A 285 10.37 -10.31 10.63
C GLY A 285 10.99 -9.09 9.92
N GLU A 286 11.16 -7.97 10.62
CA GLU A 286 11.73 -6.75 10.03
C GLU A 286 13.15 -6.94 9.46
N ALA A 287 13.90 -7.92 9.97
CA ALA A 287 15.23 -8.27 9.49
C ALA A 287 15.22 -8.97 8.12
N ASP A 288 14.09 -9.59 7.72
CA ASP A 288 13.97 -10.34 6.47
C ASP A 288 13.60 -9.41 5.31
N THR A 289 14.52 -8.52 4.94
CA THR A 289 14.30 -7.48 3.92
C THR A 289 13.94 -8.05 2.54
N GLN A 290 14.62 -9.12 2.11
CA GLN A 290 14.33 -9.80 0.84
C GLN A 290 12.96 -10.47 0.83
N LEU A 291 12.59 -11.17 1.91
CA LEU A 291 11.29 -11.82 2.04
C LEU A 291 10.15 -10.80 2.08
N THR A 292 10.35 -9.70 2.82
CA THR A 292 9.39 -8.60 2.87
C THR A 292 9.16 -8.02 1.46
N ALA A 293 10.23 -7.70 0.74
CA ALA A 293 10.13 -7.15 -0.61
C ALA A 293 9.46 -8.13 -1.60
N ALA A 294 9.84 -9.40 -1.55
CA ALA A 294 9.24 -10.46 -2.35
C ALA A 294 7.74 -10.62 -2.07
N ALA A 295 7.35 -10.67 -0.79
CA ALA A 295 5.96 -10.82 -0.38
C ALA A 295 5.11 -9.62 -0.81
N MET A 296 5.64 -8.40 -0.69
CA MET A 296 4.97 -7.19 -1.18
C MET A 296 4.76 -7.24 -2.69
N LEU A 297 5.78 -7.58 -3.49
CA LEU A 297 5.63 -7.69 -4.94
C LEU A 297 4.64 -8.78 -5.37
N ALA A 298 4.64 -9.92 -4.68
CA ALA A 298 3.69 -10.99 -4.94
C ALA A 298 2.25 -10.58 -4.58
N ALA A 299 2.06 -9.94 -3.42
CA ALA A 299 0.78 -9.39 -2.99
C ALA A 299 0.25 -8.32 -3.96
N TRP A 300 1.13 -7.41 -4.41
CA TRP A 300 0.79 -6.41 -5.42
C TRP A 300 0.43 -7.06 -6.74
N SER A 301 1.15 -8.14 -7.10
CA SER A 301 0.83 -8.85 -8.31
C SER A 301 -0.56 -9.50 -8.23
N ASP A 302 -0.81 -10.31 -7.22
CA ASP A 302 -2.08 -11.02 -7.10
C ASP A 302 -3.27 -10.06 -6.93
N GLY A 303 -3.12 -9.02 -6.11
CA GLY A 303 -4.15 -8.00 -5.89
C GLY A 303 -4.51 -7.21 -7.15
N LEU A 304 -3.51 -6.70 -7.87
CA LEU A 304 -3.76 -5.94 -9.10
C LEU A 304 -4.21 -6.84 -10.26
N GLY A 305 -3.74 -8.10 -10.31
CA GLY A 305 -4.25 -9.09 -11.25
C GLY A 305 -5.73 -9.42 -10.99
N THR A 306 -6.12 -9.48 -9.72
CA THR A 306 -7.52 -9.65 -9.32
C THR A 306 -8.41 -8.49 -9.75
N VAL A 307 -7.92 -7.25 -9.67
CA VAL A 307 -8.62 -6.08 -10.22
C VAL A 307 -8.80 -6.20 -11.74
N ALA A 308 -7.73 -6.53 -12.47
CA ALA A 308 -7.78 -6.72 -13.91
C ALA A 308 -8.78 -7.82 -14.32
N ALA A 309 -8.79 -8.94 -13.59
CA ALA A 309 -9.76 -10.02 -13.77
C ALA A 309 -11.20 -9.56 -13.55
N SER A 310 -11.45 -8.79 -12.47
CA SER A 310 -12.78 -8.23 -12.20
C SER A 310 -13.27 -7.31 -13.32
N HIS A 311 -12.39 -6.48 -13.87
CA HIS A 311 -12.74 -5.58 -14.97
C HIS A 311 -12.99 -6.33 -16.27
N ALA A 312 -12.13 -7.29 -16.62
CA ALA A 312 -12.32 -8.12 -17.80
C ALA A 312 -13.64 -8.91 -17.76
N LEU A 313 -14.00 -9.47 -16.61
CA LEU A 313 -15.30 -10.14 -16.42
C LEU A 313 -16.48 -9.17 -16.56
N ALA A 314 -16.34 -7.94 -16.07
CA ALA A 314 -17.37 -6.91 -16.20
C ALA A 314 -17.52 -6.42 -17.64
N ASP A 315 -16.42 -6.22 -18.36
CA ASP A 315 -16.42 -5.79 -19.76
C ASP A 315 -16.98 -6.89 -20.68
N ALA A 316 -16.85 -8.17 -20.30
CA ALA A 316 -17.52 -9.31 -20.92
C ALA A 316 -19.00 -9.48 -20.51
N GLY A 317 -19.54 -8.63 -19.63
CA GLY A 317 -20.92 -8.70 -19.15
C GLY A 317 -21.22 -9.84 -18.17
N LEU A 318 -20.18 -10.51 -17.62
CA LEU A 318 -20.32 -11.69 -16.77
C LEU A 318 -20.46 -11.36 -15.28
N THR A 319 -20.08 -10.15 -14.87
CA THR A 319 -20.18 -9.64 -13.50
C THR A 319 -20.46 -8.14 -13.52
N PRO A 320 -21.06 -7.57 -12.46
CA PRO A 320 -21.22 -6.12 -12.37
C PRO A 320 -19.86 -5.43 -12.27
N ARG A 321 -19.78 -4.22 -12.83
CA ARG A 321 -18.57 -3.39 -12.78
C ARG A 321 -18.35 -2.86 -11.37
N ARG A 322 -17.15 -3.08 -10.83
CA ARG A 322 -16.74 -2.64 -9.49
C ARG A 322 -15.58 -1.64 -9.56
N TRP A 323 -15.51 -0.77 -8.57
CA TRP A 323 -14.40 0.14 -8.39
C TRP A 323 -13.54 -0.33 -7.22
N PHE A 324 -12.23 -0.15 -7.35
CA PHE A 324 -11.26 -0.59 -6.36
C PHE A 324 -10.41 0.58 -5.90
N PHE A 325 -9.97 0.54 -4.64
CA PHE A 325 -8.98 1.45 -4.10
C PHE A 325 -7.83 0.66 -3.48
N THR A 326 -6.67 0.67 -4.14
CA THR A 326 -5.50 -0.09 -3.69
C THR A 326 -4.58 0.74 -2.82
N VAL A 327 -4.07 0.12 -1.76
CA VAL A 327 -3.08 0.72 -0.85
C VAL A 327 -1.77 -0.06 -0.99
N LEU A 328 -0.73 0.67 -1.39
CA LEU A 328 0.65 0.20 -1.53
C LEU A 328 1.48 0.92 -0.47
N ASP A 329 1.48 0.37 0.74
CA ASP A 329 2.22 0.94 1.87
C ASP A 329 3.70 0.52 1.85
N GLU A 330 4.54 1.32 2.51
CA GLU A 330 5.99 1.13 2.61
C GLU A 330 6.67 0.86 1.25
N LEU A 331 6.24 1.57 0.20
CA LEU A 331 6.68 1.40 -1.21
C LEU A 331 8.21 1.41 -1.37
N TRP A 332 8.93 2.06 -0.45
CA TRP A 332 10.40 2.09 -0.45
C TRP A 332 11.05 0.72 -0.24
N ARG A 333 10.39 -0.24 0.45
CA ARG A 333 11.00 -1.54 0.78
C ARG A 333 11.28 -2.35 -0.48
N PRO A 334 10.31 -2.58 -1.39
CA PRO A 334 10.61 -3.26 -2.66
C PRO A 334 11.52 -2.42 -3.55
N LEU A 335 11.40 -1.09 -3.54
CA LEU A 335 12.26 -0.22 -4.35
C LEU A 335 13.75 -0.39 -4.01
N ARG A 336 14.10 -0.59 -2.73
CA ARG A 336 15.48 -0.80 -2.28
C ARG A 336 15.97 -2.24 -2.37
N ALA A 337 15.12 -3.18 -2.77
CA ALA A 337 15.46 -4.60 -2.70
C ALA A 337 16.48 -5.04 -3.75
N ALA A 338 16.51 -4.40 -4.92
CA ALA A 338 17.51 -4.63 -5.96
C ALA A 338 17.51 -3.51 -7.01
N SER A 339 18.62 -3.32 -7.73
CA SER A 339 18.68 -2.40 -8.87
C SER A 339 17.75 -2.85 -10.01
N GLY A 340 17.11 -1.91 -10.71
CA GLY A 340 16.22 -2.20 -11.84
C GLY A 340 14.82 -2.72 -11.44
N ILE A 341 14.53 -2.85 -10.14
CA ILE A 341 13.19 -3.25 -9.66
C ILE A 341 12.13 -2.16 -9.88
N VAL A 342 12.56 -0.91 -10.02
CA VAL A 342 11.68 0.25 -10.26
C VAL A 342 10.88 0.08 -11.55
N ASP A 343 11.50 -0.45 -12.60
CA ASP A 343 10.82 -0.72 -13.88
C ASP A 343 9.73 -1.77 -13.73
N ARG A 344 9.97 -2.77 -12.89
CA ARG A 344 8.99 -3.83 -12.62
C ARG A 344 7.82 -3.30 -11.81
N ILE A 345 8.08 -2.42 -10.83
CA ILE A 345 7.04 -1.74 -10.05
C ILE A 345 6.23 -0.76 -10.91
N ASP A 346 6.89 -0.01 -11.81
CA ASP A 346 6.18 0.86 -12.76
C ASP A 346 5.30 0.02 -13.69
N ALA A 347 5.80 -1.08 -14.24
CA ALA A 347 5.02 -1.99 -15.08
C ALA A 347 3.78 -2.55 -14.35
N LEU A 348 3.93 -2.99 -13.09
CA LEU A 348 2.82 -3.49 -12.28
C LEU A 348 1.75 -2.44 -11.99
N THR A 349 2.15 -1.18 -11.78
CA THR A 349 1.25 -0.10 -11.38
C THR A 349 0.67 0.69 -12.57
N ARG A 350 1.35 0.70 -13.72
CA ARG A 350 0.93 1.45 -14.93
C ARG A 350 -0.24 0.81 -15.67
N LEU A 351 -0.37 -0.52 -15.63
CA LEU A 351 -1.41 -1.28 -16.34
C LEU A 351 -2.85 -0.97 -15.88
N ASN A 352 -3.03 -0.22 -14.80
CA ASN A 352 -4.31 -0.02 -14.14
C ASN A 352 -5.01 1.31 -14.43
N ARG A 353 -4.42 2.15 -15.29
CA ARG A 353 -4.93 3.51 -15.56
C ARG A 353 -6.27 3.54 -16.29
N THR A 354 -6.65 2.46 -16.98
CA THR A 354 -7.71 2.55 -17.96
C THR A 354 -9.10 2.55 -17.36
N LEU A 355 -9.44 1.85 -16.27
CA LEU A 355 -10.87 1.67 -15.98
C LEU A 355 -11.18 1.23 -14.53
N GLY A 356 -11.35 2.16 -13.58
CA GLY A 356 -12.04 1.88 -12.29
C GLY A 356 -11.17 1.45 -11.10
N LEU A 357 -9.87 1.73 -11.12
CA LEU A 357 -8.96 1.56 -10.00
C LEU A 357 -8.37 2.91 -9.58
N GLY A 358 -8.45 3.23 -8.29
CA GLY A 358 -7.64 4.28 -7.68
C GLY A 358 -6.55 3.66 -6.81
N ASP A 359 -5.41 4.33 -6.66
CA ASP A 359 -4.28 3.81 -5.90
C ASP A 359 -3.71 4.83 -4.91
N ALA A 360 -3.20 4.35 -3.79
CA ALA A 360 -2.43 5.11 -2.81
C ALA A 360 -1.05 4.49 -2.62
N LYS A 361 -0.01 5.25 -2.92
CA LYS A 361 1.39 4.90 -2.70
C LYS A 361 1.90 5.67 -1.49
N ILE A 362 2.38 4.97 -0.47
CA ILE A 362 2.75 5.58 0.81
C ILE A 362 4.23 5.31 1.08
N THR A 363 4.95 6.36 1.49
CA THR A 363 6.34 6.27 1.94
C THR A 363 6.65 7.31 3.01
N HIS A 364 7.79 7.16 3.69
CA HIS A 364 8.21 8.08 4.74
C HIS A 364 8.90 9.31 4.19
N THR A 365 9.80 9.13 3.23
CA THR A 365 10.63 10.19 2.69
C THR A 365 10.90 10.00 1.20
N LEU A 366 11.18 11.10 0.51
CA LEU A 366 11.67 11.05 -0.87
C LEU A 366 13.13 10.57 -0.95
N LYS A 367 13.90 10.68 0.14
CA LYS A 367 15.28 10.16 0.23
C LYS A 367 15.35 8.65 0.01
N ASP A 368 14.23 7.96 0.21
CA ASP A 368 14.13 6.54 -0.10
C ASP A 368 14.29 6.24 -1.58
N ALA A 369 13.76 7.11 -2.44
CA ALA A 369 13.99 7.07 -3.87
C ALA A 369 15.42 7.51 -4.25
N GLU A 370 16.04 8.41 -3.50
CA GLU A 370 17.42 8.86 -3.76
C GLU A 370 18.48 7.81 -3.41
N ALA A 371 18.17 6.91 -2.48
CA ALA A 371 19.04 5.79 -2.10
C ALA A 371 19.12 4.67 -3.16
N LEU A 372 18.40 4.80 -4.28
CA LEU A 372 18.46 3.84 -5.38
C LEU A 372 19.81 3.91 -6.10
N GLY A 373 20.31 2.76 -6.56
CA GLY A 373 21.69 2.62 -7.05
C GLY A 373 22.00 3.43 -8.32
N THR A 374 21.03 3.59 -9.22
CA THR A 374 21.24 4.24 -10.53
C THR A 374 20.47 5.56 -10.66
N ASP A 375 21.00 6.52 -11.43
CA ASP A 375 20.29 7.77 -11.74
C ASP A 375 18.98 7.52 -12.49
N SER A 376 18.93 6.49 -13.33
CA SER A 376 17.71 6.07 -14.03
C SER A 376 16.62 5.65 -13.04
N ASP A 377 16.97 4.82 -12.05
CA ASP A 377 16.04 4.36 -11.01
C ASP A 377 15.56 5.52 -10.14
N ARG A 378 16.47 6.44 -9.76
CA ARG A 378 16.13 7.67 -9.02
C ARG A 378 15.13 8.54 -9.79
N ALA A 379 15.37 8.77 -11.09
CA ALA A 379 14.49 9.58 -11.93
C ALA A 379 13.10 8.96 -12.08
N LYS A 380 13.02 7.64 -12.32
CA LYS A 380 11.75 6.91 -12.42
C LYS A 380 10.96 6.96 -11.11
N ALA A 381 11.63 6.79 -9.97
CA ALA A 381 11.00 6.87 -8.66
C ALA A 381 10.44 8.27 -8.37
N ARG A 382 11.15 9.35 -8.72
CA ARG A 382 10.60 10.72 -8.69
C ARG A 382 9.37 10.87 -9.59
N GLY A 383 9.39 10.23 -10.75
CA GLY A 383 8.26 10.18 -11.68
C GLY A 383 6.98 9.57 -11.11
N PHE A 384 7.02 8.77 -10.03
CA PHE A 384 5.81 8.33 -9.34
C PHE A 384 5.09 9.48 -8.61
N VAL A 385 5.85 10.40 -8.01
CA VAL A 385 5.31 11.56 -7.30
C VAL A 385 4.79 12.60 -8.28
N GLU A 386 5.56 12.87 -9.33
CA GLU A 386 5.21 13.87 -10.36
C GLU A 386 3.91 13.52 -11.09
N ARG A 387 3.69 12.22 -11.36
CA ARG A 387 2.48 11.72 -12.04
C ARG A 387 1.30 11.47 -11.09
N ALA A 388 1.45 11.71 -9.80
CA ALA A 388 0.37 11.50 -8.84
C ALA A 388 -0.73 12.54 -9.06
N GLY A 389 -1.99 12.10 -9.11
CA GLY A 389 -3.12 13.04 -9.21
C GLY A 389 -3.25 13.89 -7.95
N MET A 390 -3.02 13.28 -6.80
CA MET A 390 -3.06 13.88 -5.48
C MET A 390 -1.76 13.60 -4.74
N VAL A 391 -1.12 14.62 -4.19
CA VAL A 391 0.07 14.47 -3.32
C VAL A 391 -0.30 14.92 -1.92
N VAL A 392 -0.19 14.01 -0.95
CA VAL A 392 -0.54 14.27 0.44
C VAL A 392 0.71 14.23 1.31
N VAL A 393 0.94 15.31 2.05
CA VAL A 393 2.18 15.49 2.80
C VAL A 393 1.86 15.74 4.27
N ALA A 394 2.25 14.80 5.14
CA ALA A 394 2.31 15.04 6.58
C ALA A 394 3.62 15.78 6.93
N GLY A 395 3.87 16.09 8.20
CA GLY A 395 5.10 16.76 8.62
C GLY A 395 6.37 16.11 8.06
N LEU A 396 7.20 16.91 7.39
CA LEU A 396 8.49 16.54 6.81
C LEU A 396 9.53 17.63 7.09
N PRO A 397 10.81 17.29 7.23
CA PRO A 397 11.88 18.27 7.36
C PRO A 397 11.93 19.25 6.19
N ARG A 398 12.37 20.48 6.48
CA ARG A 398 12.42 21.56 5.48
C ARG A 398 13.18 21.21 4.20
N GLN A 399 14.32 20.53 4.33
CA GLN A 399 15.12 20.10 3.17
C GLN A 399 14.31 19.20 2.23
N GLU A 400 13.58 18.22 2.79
CA GLU A 400 12.75 17.30 2.00
C GLU A 400 11.54 18.01 1.39
N MET A 401 10.98 18.99 2.08
CA MET A 401 9.92 19.84 1.55
C MET A 401 10.41 20.72 0.39
N GLU A 402 11.65 21.21 0.44
CA GLU A 402 12.26 21.98 -0.67
C GLU A 402 12.51 21.09 -1.89
N GLU A 403 12.97 19.84 -1.70
CA GLU A 403 13.11 18.85 -2.78
C GLU A 403 11.77 18.47 -3.40
N LEU A 404 10.78 18.13 -2.57
CA LEU A 404 9.42 17.85 -3.02
C LEU A 404 8.82 19.06 -3.74
N GLY A 405 9.09 20.26 -3.25
CA GLY A 405 8.62 21.52 -3.84
C GLY A 405 9.09 21.74 -5.27
N ARG A 406 10.27 21.24 -5.64
CA ARG A 406 10.77 21.27 -7.03
C ARG A 406 10.02 20.33 -7.96
N ILE A 407 9.41 19.27 -7.43
CA ILE A 407 8.68 18.26 -8.21
C ILE A 407 7.22 18.67 -8.38
N VAL A 408 6.55 19.08 -7.29
CA VAL A 408 5.08 19.29 -7.28
C VAL A 408 4.67 20.77 -7.19
N GLY A 409 5.63 21.69 -7.29
CA GLY A 409 5.37 23.14 -7.30
C GLY A 409 4.85 23.67 -5.97
N LEU A 410 5.58 23.41 -4.87
CA LEU A 410 5.21 23.93 -3.56
C LEU A 410 5.65 25.39 -3.37
N THR A 411 4.78 26.21 -2.80
CA THR A 411 5.12 27.58 -2.44
C THR A 411 5.98 27.62 -1.18
N ARG A 412 6.74 28.71 -0.98
CA ARG A 412 7.50 28.93 0.25
C ARG A 412 6.63 28.86 1.52
N ARG A 413 5.37 29.29 1.42
CA ARG A 413 4.40 29.24 2.53
C ARG A 413 3.95 27.81 2.83
N GLU A 414 3.71 27.00 1.80
CA GLU A 414 3.39 25.58 1.93
C GLU A 414 4.55 24.81 2.57
N ILE A 415 5.79 25.04 2.10
CA ILE A 415 7.01 24.44 2.66
C ILE A 415 7.15 24.80 4.14
N ALA A 416 7.04 26.08 4.50
CA ALA A 416 7.15 26.53 5.88
C ALA A 416 6.04 25.93 6.78
N LEU A 417 4.80 25.85 6.27
CA LEU A 417 3.67 25.28 6.99
C LEU A 417 3.91 23.80 7.32
N VAL A 418 4.22 22.97 6.33
CA VAL A 418 4.40 21.52 6.54
C VAL A 418 5.64 21.23 7.39
N SER A 419 6.71 21.99 7.20
CA SER A 419 7.94 21.85 8.00
C SER A 419 7.72 22.18 9.47
N SER A 420 6.73 23.04 9.80
CA SER A 420 6.40 23.33 11.20
C SER A 420 5.85 22.11 11.94
N TRP A 421 5.23 21.17 11.21
CA TRP A 421 4.61 19.95 11.75
C TRP A 421 5.60 18.84 12.08
N SER A 422 6.84 18.93 11.59
CA SER A 422 7.89 17.94 11.86
C SER A 422 8.71 18.22 13.12
N SER A 423 8.43 19.30 13.84
CA SER A 423 9.19 19.68 15.04
C SER A 423 8.93 18.70 16.18
N PRO A 424 9.96 18.18 16.87
CA PRO A 424 9.78 17.37 18.07
C PRO A 424 9.03 18.16 19.16
N PRO A 425 8.23 17.50 20.01
CA PRO A 425 7.66 18.15 21.20
C PRO A 425 8.79 18.65 22.12
N GLY A 426 8.52 19.72 22.87
CA GLY A 426 9.51 20.31 23.78
C GLY A 426 9.87 19.38 24.95
N TRP A 427 11.08 19.54 25.50
CA TRP A 427 11.59 18.76 26.63
C TRP A 427 10.78 18.92 27.94
N ALA A 428 9.86 19.89 28.01
CA ALA A 428 9.05 20.23 29.18
C ALA A 428 7.66 19.55 29.20
N ALA A 429 7.44 18.49 28.42
CA ALA A 429 6.20 17.72 28.45
C ALA A 429 6.08 16.97 29.80
N HIS A 430 5.43 17.60 30.77
CA HIS A 430 5.08 17.02 32.07
C HIS A 430 3.66 16.44 32.01
N GLY A 431 3.56 15.11 32.01
CA GLY A 431 2.30 14.38 32.23
C GLY A 431 1.41 14.28 30.99
N ASP A 432 0.95 13.06 30.72
CA ASP A 432 0.03 12.63 29.66
C ASP A 432 0.39 12.96 28.20
N ARG A 433 0.92 11.95 27.50
CA ARG A 433 0.92 11.75 26.02
C ARG A 433 0.62 13.01 25.19
N GLU A 434 1.50 14.00 25.23
CA GLU A 434 1.35 15.20 24.39
C GLU A 434 1.49 14.77 22.92
N GLU A 435 0.40 14.90 22.14
CA GLU A 435 0.39 14.48 20.75
C GLU A 435 1.40 15.31 19.93
N PRO A 436 2.19 14.71 19.02
CA PRO A 436 3.12 15.46 18.19
C PRO A 436 2.40 16.62 17.49
N PRO A 437 3.01 17.83 17.39
CA PRO A 437 2.33 19.04 16.90
C PRO A 437 1.79 18.91 15.46
N GLY A 438 2.31 17.95 14.70
CA GLY A 438 1.88 17.63 13.34
C GLY A 438 0.89 16.46 13.20
N ARG A 439 0.52 15.78 14.28
CA ARG A 439 -0.30 14.56 14.19
C ARG A 439 -1.67 14.88 13.60
N GLY A 440 -2.04 14.13 12.55
CA GLY A 440 -3.31 14.32 11.85
C GLY A 440 -3.37 15.57 10.96
N ARG A 441 -2.26 16.32 10.81
CA ARG A 441 -2.18 17.47 9.89
C ARG A 441 -1.57 17.03 8.56
N PHE A 442 -2.23 17.42 7.47
CA PHE A 442 -1.78 17.11 6.12
C PHE A 442 -1.95 18.29 5.19
N LEU A 443 -1.04 18.43 4.23
CA LEU A 443 -1.21 19.29 3.08
C LEU A 443 -1.58 18.42 1.88
N ILE A 444 -2.74 18.67 1.29
CA ILE A 444 -3.15 18.05 0.05
C ILE A 444 -2.78 18.97 -1.11
N LYS A 445 -1.92 18.51 -2.01
CA LYS A 445 -1.49 19.24 -3.21
C LYS A 445 -2.06 18.56 -4.46
N VAL A 446 -2.62 19.36 -5.36
CA VAL A 446 -3.19 18.91 -6.64
C VAL A 446 -2.66 19.79 -7.77
N GLY A 447 -1.71 19.23 -8.54
CA GLY A 447 -1.02 19.98 -9.59
C GLY A 447 -0.47 21.33 -9.10
N GLY A 448 -0.57 22.37 -9.92
CA GLY A 448 -0.14 23.72 -9.58
C GLY A 448 -1.09 24.51 -8.66
N ARG A 449 -2.18 23.92 -8.17
CA ARG A 449 -3.15 24.63 -7.32
C ARG A 449 -2.56 24.92 -5.93
N PRO A 450 -3.08 25.93 -5.20
CA PRO A 450 -2.78 26.08 -3.78
C PRO A 450 -3.09 24.79 -3.02
N GLY A 451 -2.19 24.40 -2.12
CA GLY A 451 -2.38 23.24 -1.26
C GLY A 451 -3.50 23.47 -0.26
N ILE A 452 -4.17 22.39 0.10
CA ILE A 452 -5.33 22.35 1.00
C ILE A 452 -4.86 21.76 2.32
N PRO A 453 -4.51 22.58 3.32
CA PRO A 453 -4.10 22.10 4.63
C PRO A 453 -5.31 21.64 5.44
N ILE A 454 -5.25 20.41 5.95
CA ILE A 454 -6.33 19.78 6.72
C ILE A 454 -5.85 19.29 8.08
N GLN A 455 -6.75 19.29 9.06
CA GLN A 455 -6.69 18.46 10.26
C GLN A 455 -7.69 17.33 10.08
N VAL A 456 -7.20 16.09 10.13
CA VAL A 456 -8.04 14.90 10.08
C VAL A 456 -8.90 14.84 11.33
N ALA A 457 -10.20 14.62 11.12
CA ALA A 457 -11.16 14.38 12.18
C ALA A 457 -11.56 12.91 12.13
N ILE A 458 -11.23 12.17 13.20
CA ILE A 458 -11.67 10.78 13.39
C ILE A 458 -12.80 10.73 14.41
N THR A 459 -13.73 9.83 14.19
CA THR A 459 -14.79 9.47 15.14
C THR A 459 -14.23 8.61 16.27
N ASP A 460 -14.97 8.48 17.37
CA ASP A 460 -14.58 7.60 18.48
C ASP A 460 -14.47 6.14 18.03
N THR A 461 -15.35 5.68 17.13
CA THR A 461 -15.27 4.34 16.55
C THR A 461 -13.96 4.12 15.80
N GLU A 462 -13.55 5.09 14.98
CA GLU A 462 -12.27 5.02 14.24
C GLU A 462 -11.07 5.06 15.19
N ARG A 463 -11.15 5.82 16.29
CA ARG A 463 -10.08 5.88 17.30
C ARG A 463 -9.75 4.51 17.88
N HIS A 464 -10.75 3.68 18.14
CA HIS A 464 -10.55 2.31 18.66
C HIS A 464 -9.92 1.36 17.64
N LEU A 465 -10.14 1.60 16.33
CA LEU A 465 -9.54 0.82 15.24
C LEU A 465 -8.07 1.19 14.99
N HIS A 466 -7.60 2.35 15.50
CA HIS A 466 -6.29 2.91 15.19
C HIS A 466 -5.33 2.96 16.38
N ASP A 467 -5.62 2.21 17.45
CA ASP A 467 -4.67 2.07 18.56
C ASP A 467 -3.57 1.06 18.20
N THR A 468 -2.45 1.59 17.70
CA THR A 468 -1.25 0.82 17.33
C THR A 468 -0.36 0.46 18.52
N ASN A 469 -0.66 0.96 19.73
CA ASN A 469 0.13 0.73 20.94
C ASN A 469 -0.42 -0.41 21.80
N LYS A 470 -1.04 -1.43 21.21
CA LYS A 470 -1.67 -2.55 21.95
C LYS A 470 -0.73 -3.29 22.89
N ARG A 471 0.58 -3.31 22.61
CA ARG A 471 1.60 -3.93 23.49
C ARG A 471 1.96 -3.10 24.74
N TRP A 472 1.60 -1.82 24.75
CA TRP A 472 1.84 -0.87 25.85
C TRP A 472 0.57 -0.60 26.67
N VAL A 473 -0.58 -1.14 26.25
CA VAL A 473 -1.79 -1.20 27.06
C VAL A 473 -1.63 -2.37 28.04
N PRO A 474 -1.87 -2.19 29.35
CA PRO A 474 -1.86 -3.28 30.32
C PRO A 474 -2.73 -4.44 29.80
N ASN A 475 -2.14 -5.63 29.73
CA ASN A 475 -2.83 -6.81 29.23
C ASN A 475 -3.70 -7.38 30.36
N ASP A 476 -4.82 -6.70 30.66
CA ASP A 476 -5.70 -7.04 31.78
C ASP A 476 -6.21 -8.49 31.68
N ARG A 477 -6.39 -9.01 30.45
CA ARG A 477 -6.74 -10.43 30.21
C ARG A 477 -5.64 -11.41 30.58
N ALA A 478 -4.37 -11.06 30.38
CA ALA A 478 -3.25 -11.91 30.83
C ALA A 478 -3.10 -11.87 32.35
N ALA A 479 -3.39 -10.73 32.99
CA ALA A 479 -3.43 -10.61 34.44
C ALA A 479 -4.60 -11.41 35.04
N GLU A 480 -5.77 -11.40 34.41
CA GLU A 480 -6.93 -12.21 34.81
C GLU A 480 -6.68 -13.70 34.62
N HIS A 481 -6.12 -14.14 33.48
CA HIS A 481 -5.75 -15.53 33.24
C HIS A 481 -4.63 -16.00 34.18
N ALA A 482 -3.63 -15.15 34.47
CA ALA A 482 -2.60 -15.46 35.45
C ALA A 482 -3.19 -15.57 36.85
N ALA A 483 -4.12 -14.68 37.23
CA ALA A 483 -4.81 -14.73 38.51
C ALA A 483 -5.73 -15.96 38.64
N GLU A 484 -6.40 -16.37 37.56
CA GLU A 484 -7.24 -17.57 37.53
C GLU A 484 -6.40 -18.85 37.56
N HIS A 485 -5.26 -18.88 36.86
CA HIS A 485 -4.29 -19.96 36.91
C HIS A 485 -3.65 -20.08 38.30
N MET A 486 -3.33 -18.96 38.96
CA MET A 486 -2.84 -18.93 40.34
C MET A 486 -3.90 -19.42 41.33
N ARG A 487 -5.18 -19.06 41.14
CA ARG A 487 -6.30 -19.56 41.96
C ARG A 487 -6.50 -21.07 41.80
N ARG A 488 -6.43 -21.59 40.57
CA ARG A 488 -6.50 -23.05 40.33
C ARG A 488 -5.33 -23.80 40.95
N LEU A 489 -4.12 -23.22 40.96
CA LEU A 489 -2.98 -23.81 41.65
C LEU A 489 -3.14 -23.82 43.18
N THR A 490 -3.84 -22.84 43.77
CA THR A 490 -4.16 -22.83 45.21
C THR A 490 -5.36 -23.69 45.60
N GLU A 491 -6.31 -23.94 44.69
CA GLU A 491 -7.50 -24.78 44.95
C GLU A 491 -7.22 -26.29 44.81
N VAL A 492 -6.14 -26.69 44.15
CA VAL A 492 -5.78 -28.11 43.94
C VAL A 492 -5.08 -28.77 45.14
N ASN A 493 -4.95 -28.10 46.29
CA ASN A 493 -4.45 -28.76 47.49
C ASN A 493 -5.34 -28.61 48.74
N PRO A 494 -6.46 -29.35 48.82
CA PRO A 494 -7.14 -29.56 50.10
C PRO A 494 -6.80 -30.89 50.78
N ASN A 495 -6.06 -31.84 50.18
CA ASN A 495 -5.68 -33.13 50.83
C ASN A 495 -4.56 -33.91 50.09
N GLY A 496 -3.32 -33.41 50.13
CA GLY A 496 -2.12 -34.19 49.80
C GLY A 496 -1.13 -34.14 50.96
N GLY A 497 -1.30 -35.02 51.95
CA GLY A 497 -0.50 -35.04 53.16
C GLY A 497 1.01 -35.18 52.93
N TRP A 498 1.78 -34.42 53.71
CA TRP A 498 2.88 -35.03 54.46
C TRP A 498 2.29 -35.58 55.76
N ASN A 499 2.75 -36.75 56.21
CA ASN A 499 2.56 -37.24 57.60
C ASN A 499 2.56 -36.05 58.58
N ALA A 500 1.60 -35.86 59.49
CA ALA A 500 0.66 -36.78 60.15
C ALA A 500 -0.70 -36.10 60.34
#